data_AF-M2QNR7-F1
#
_entry.id   AF-M2QNR7-F1
#
_cell.length_a   1.000
_cell.length_b   1.000
_cell.length_c   1.000
_cell.angle_alpha   90.00
_cell.angle_beta   90.00
_cell.angle_gamma   90.00
#
_symmetry.space_group_name_H-M   'P 1'
#
loop_
_entity.id
_entity.type
_entity.pdbx_description
1 polymer ?
#
loop_
_entity_poly.entity_id
_entity_poly.type
_entity_poly.pdbx_seq_one_letter_code
_entity_poly.pdbx_strand_id
1 'polypeptide(L)'
;MPVGQPDAFGPPPGGQPTAPKRSKFGWLRFAIPVLVVVIGGGLFLFNYVTGTGSAQAGDCLSVTEFSKAADDPKKIDCGAPEANVKIGARVGGSESCPEGAYDTISMTGRMSYKLCMIVNVKQGDCLKGFMSETAGYQKVSCTDPAKDAEVVKVATTADKASCEGTEATRVATYSTPPTTLCFKTA
;
A
#
# COMPACT_ATOMS: atom_id res chain seq x y z
N MET A 1 46.45 -70.08 -50.83
CA MET A 1 45.83 -69.47 -52.04
C MET A 1 44.45 -68.95 -51.62
N PRO A 2 43.96 -67.81 -52.15
CA PRO A 2 42.67 -67.18 -51.75
C PRO A 2 41.47 -67.98 -52.34
N VAL A 3 40.17 -67.82 -52.04
CA VAL A 3 39.28 -66.78 -51.45
C VAL A 3 38.28 -67.46 -50.47
N GLY A 4 37.32 -66.84 -49.74
CA GLY A 4 36.89 -65.45 -49.54
C GLY A 4 35.53 -65.36 -48.77
N GLN A 5 35.02 -64.15 -48.51
CA GLN A 5 33.63 -63.83 -48.11
C GLN A 5 32.85 -63.33 -49.37
N PRO A 6 31.50 -63.32 -49.46
CA PRO A 6 30.51 -62.89 -48.43
C PRO A 6 29.38 -63.94 -48.20
N ASP A 7 28.33 -63.75 -47.39
CA ASP A 7 27.16 -62.89 -47.64
C ASP A 7 26.32 -62.54 -46.39
N ALA A 8 25.46 -61.53 -46.54
CA ALA A 8 24.86 -60.77 -45.45
C ALA A 8 23.58 -61.37 -44.83
N PHE A 9 23.53 -61.38 -43.49
CA PHE A 9 22.29 -61.51 -42.73
C PHE A 9 21.54 -60.16 -42.70
N GLY A 10 20.34 -60.11 -43.27
CA GLY A 10 19.40 -59.00 -43.13
C GLY A 10 18.06 -59.46 -42.55
N PRO A 11 17.65 -59.00 -41.34
CA PRO A 11 16.33 -59.30 -40.81
C PRO A 11 15.22 -58.44 -41.46
N PRO A 12 13.96 -58.92 -41.48
CA PRO A 12 12.86 -58.26 -42.21
C PRO A 12 12.31 -57.00 -41.50
N PRO A 13 11.70 -56.06 -42.23
CA PRO A 13 11.15 -54.83 -41.66
C PRO A 13 9.78 -55.07 -41.00
N GLY A 14 9.63 -54.72 -39.72
CA GLY A 14 8.36 -54.85 -39.01
C GLY A 14 8.21 -53.93 -37.79
N GLY A 15 7.21 -53.05 -37.84
CA GLY A 15 6.59 -52.41 -36.67
C GLY A 15 7.34 -51.23 -36.02
N GLN A 16 6.96 -50.00 -36.39
CA GLN A 16 7.22 -48.83 -35.53
C GLN A 16 6.17 -48.81 -34.38
N PRO A 17 6.57 -48.69 -33.11
CA PRO A 17 5.63 -48.58 -31.99
C PRO A 17 4.93 -47.22 -32.01
N THR A 18 3.59 -47.20 -31.93
CA THR A 18 2.80 -45.98 -31.82
C THR A 18 2.98 -45.33 -30.46
N ALA A 19 3.40 -44.06 -30.45
CA ALA A 19 3.65 -43.32 -29.21
C ALA A 19 2.34 -43.14 -28.39
N PRO A 20 2.37 -43.33 -27.05
CA PRO A 20 1.17 -43.26 -26.22
C PRO A 20 0.60 -41.83 -26.16
N LYS A 21 -0.68 -41.71 -26.46
CA LYS A 21 -1.42 -40.44 -26.52
C LYS A 21 -1.60 -39.86 -25.10
N ARG A 22 -0.74 -38.90 -24.71
CA ARG A 22 -0.77 -38.29 -23.36
C ARG A 22 -2.17 -37.71 -23.03
N SER A 23 -2.75 -38.18 -21.94
CA SER A 23 -4.08 -37.77 -21.47
C SER A 23 -4.07 -36.35 -20.89
N LYS A 24 -4.67 -35.40 -21.61
CA LYS A 24 -4.84 -34.00 -21.16
C LYS A 24 -5.71 -33.87 -19.90
N PHE A 25 -6.56 -34.87 -19.63
CA PHE A 25 -7.43 -34.90 -18.44
C PHE A 25 -6.69 -35.11 -17.12
N GLY A 26 -5.48 -35.70 -17.14
CA GLY A 26 -4.67 -35.87 -15.93
C GLY A 26 -4.20 -34.52 -15.36
N TRP A 27 -3.72 -33.63 -16.23
CA TRP A 27 -3.19 -32.32 -15.82
C TRP A 27 -4.28 -31.38 -15.29
N LEU A 28 -5.47 -31.38 -15.92
CA LEU A 28 -6.58 -30.52 -15.52
C LEU A 28 -7.06 -30.78 -14.07
N ARG A 29 -6.95 -32.03 -13.59
CA ARG A 29 -7.28 -32.44 -12.21
C ARG A 29 -6.36 -31.84 -11.15
N PHE A 30 -5.12 -31.48 -11.51
CA PHE A 30 -4.18 -30.80 -10.62
C PHE A 30 -4.17 -29.28 -10.83
N ALA A 31 -4.42 -28.81 -12.05
CA ALA A 31 -4.48 -27.38 -12.36
C ALA A 31 -5.60 -26.66 -11.60
N ILE A 32 -6.80 -27.26 -11.51
CA ILE A 32 -7.95 -26.64 -10.83
C ILE A 32 -7.71 -26.43 -9.31
N PRO A 33 -7.33 -27.44 -8.50
CA PRO A 33 -7.09 -27.20 -7.08
C PRO A 33 -5.90 -26.27 -6.81
N VAL A 34 -4.84 -26.31 -7.63
CA VAL A 34 -3.74 -25.34 -7.53
C VAL A 34 -4.23 -23.93 -7.82
N LEU A 35 -5.05 -23.73 -8.86
CA LEU A 35 -5.64 -22.42 -9.17
C LEU A 35 -6.56 -21.93 -8.04
N VAL A 36 -7.36 -22.79 -7.43
CA VAL A 36 -8.21 -22.43 -6.28
C VAL A 36 -7.37 -22.07 -5.04
N VAL A 37 -6.26 -22.78 -4.79
CA VAL A 37 -5.32 -22.45 -3.69
C VAL A 37 -4.56 -21.15 -3.97
N VAL A 38 -4.17 -20.88 -5.22
CA VAL A 38 -3.49 -19.63 -5.61
C VAL A 38 -4.44 -18.44 -5.57
N ILE A 39 -5.68 -18.58 -6.04
CA ILE A 39 -6.69 -17.51 -5.96
C ILE A 39 -7.14 -17.32 -4.52
N GLY A 40 -7.48 -18.39 -3.79
CA GLY A 40 -7.91 -18.32 -2.40
C GLY A 40 -6.82 -17.79 -1.47
N GLY A 41 -5.59 -18.29 -1.60
CA GLY A 41 -4.42 -17.81 -0.87
C GLY A 41 -4.01 -16.39 -1.27
N GLY A 42 -4.10 -16.05 -2.56
CA GLY A 42 -3.85 -14.71 -3.08
C GLY A 42 -4.87 -13.69 -2.55
N LEU A 43 -6.16 -14.00 -2.58
CA LEU A 43 -7.23 -13.18 -1.99
C LEU A 43 -7.10 -13.09 -0.47
N PHE A 44 -6.73 -14.18 0.21
CA PHE A 44 -6.49 -14.17 1.66
C PHE A 44 -5.32 -13.27 2.03
N LEU A 45 -4.17 -13.41 1.35
CA LEU A 45 -3.00 -12.55 1.54
C LEU A 45 -3.31 -11.09 1.18
N PHE A 46 -4.03 -10.84 0.08
CA PHE A 46 -4.44 -9.50 -0.33
C PHE A 46 -5.33 -8.83 0.73
N ASN A 47 -6.35 -9.52 1.25
CA ASN A 47 -7.19 -8.99 2.34
C ASN A 47 -6.41 -8.85 3.66
N TYR A 48 -5.49 -9.76 3.96
CA TYR A 48 -4.65 -9.67 5.17
C TYR A 48 -3.69 -8.47 5.13
N VAL A 49 -3.14 -8.14 3.95
CA VAL A 49 -2.23 -7.01 3.74
C VAL A 49 -2.96 -5.68 3.59
N THR A 50 -4.18 -5.66 3.04
CA THR A 50 -4.98 -4.42 2.86
C THR A 50 -5.88 -4.08 4.06
N GLY A 51 -6.12 -5.03 4.97
CA GLY A 51 -6.93 -4.83 6.18
C GLY A 51 -6.24 -3.98 7.26
N THR A 52 -6.94 -2.91 7.68
CA THR A 52 -6.56 -1.94 8.74
C THR A 52 -6.14 -2.54 10.07
N GLY A 53 -6.69 -3.70 10.45
CA GLY A 53 -6.35 -4.38 11.71
C GLY A 53 -4.85 -4.59 11.90
N SER A 54 -4.12 -4.75 10.78
CA SER A 54 -2.66 -4.90 10.72
C SER A 54 -1.85 -3.59 10.62
N ALA A 55 -2.50 -2.44 10.47
CA ALA A 55 -1.84 -1.16 10.22
C ALA A 55 -0.99 -0.70 11.42
N GLN A 56 0.23 -0.25 11.15
CA GLN A 56 1.24 0.13 12.15
C GLN A 56 1.85 1.51 11.84
N ALA A 57 2.58 2.06 12.82
CA ALA A 57 3.36 3.27 12.60
C ALA A 57 4.34 3.06 11.42
N GLY A 58 4.34 4.02 10.48
CA GLY A 58 5.08 3.93 9.23
C GLY A 58 4.23 3.59 8.00
N ASP A 59 3.10 2.90 8.16
CA ASP A 59 2.19 2.58 7.05
C ASP A 59 1.46 3.83 6.53
N CYS A 60 1.07 3.81 5.26
CA CYS A 60 0.21 4.83 4.66
C CYS A 60 -1.19 4.30 4.36
N LEU A 61 -2.16 5.22 4.42
CA LEU A 61 -3.56 4.94 4.18
C LEU A 61 -4.10 5.89 3.10
N SER A 62 -5.19 5.46 2.47
CA SER A 62 -6.08 6.34 1.73
C SER A 62 -7.34 6.58 2.54
N VAL A 63 -7.47 7.78 3.11
CA VAL A 63 -8.61 8.21 3.94
C VAL A 63 -9.48 9.17 3.12
N THR A 64 -10.72 8.82 2.81
CA THR A 64 -11.65 9.74 2.12
C THR A 64 -12.30 10.74 3.07
N GLU A 65 -12.50 10.36 4.34
CA GLU A 65 -13.09 11.20 5.37
C GLU A 65 -12.57 10.79 6.77
N PHE A 66 -12.20 11.77 7.59
CA PHE A 66 -11.84 11.63 9.00
C PHE A 66 -13.08 11.60 9.90
N SER A 67 -14.01 10.67 9.64
CA SER A 67 -15.21 10.50 10.47
C SER A 67 -14.94 9.60 11.69
N LYS A 68 -15.73 9.76 12.76
CA LYS A 68 -15.60 8.93 13.99
C LYS A 68 -16.00 7.46 13.78
N ALA A 69 -16.60 7.14 12.63
CA ALA A 69 -17.01 5.81 12.22
C ALA A 69 -16.74 5.67 10.71
N ALA A 70 -15.49 5.87 10.32
CA ALA A 70 -15.06 5.70 8.93
C ALA A 70 -15.15 4.22 8.52
N ASP A 71 -15.53 3.97 7.27
CA ASP A 71 -15.20 2.71 6.60
C ASP A 71 -13.67 2.48 6.71
N ASP A 72 -13.26 1.25 7.00
CA ASP A 72 -11.87 0.90 7.31
C ASP A 72 -10.86 1.53 6.32
N PRO A 73 -10.04 2.52 6.74
CA PRO A 73 -9.23 3.30 5.82
C PRO A 73 -8.14 2.44 5.16
N LYS A 74 -8.18 2.33 3.83
CA LYS A 74 -7.42 1.31 3.10
C LYS A 74 -5.92 1.52 3.23
N LYS A 75 -5.20 0.49 3.69
CA LYS A 75 -3.73 0.47 3.66
C LYS A 75 -3.24 0.43 2.22
N ILE A 76 -2.29 1.29 1.90
CA ILE A 76 -1.77 1.51 0.54
C ILE A 76 -0.26 1.81 0.59
N ASP A 77 0.43 1.65 -0.54
CA ASP A 77 1.82 2.06 -0.66
C ASP A 77 1.97 3.59 -0.47
N CYS A 78 2.96 4.03 0.32
CA CYS A 78 3.18 5.45 0.62
C CYS A 78 3.54 6.32 -0.59
N GLY A 79 3.98 5.72 -1.70
CA GLY A 79 4.25 6.38 -2.98
C GLY A 79 3.04 6.44 -3.92
N ALA A 80 1.93 5.77 -3.59
CA ALA A 80 0.72 5.82 -4.42
C ALA A 80 0.09 7.24 -4.42
N PRO A 81 -0.49 7.71 -5.55
CA PRO A 81 -1.15 9.01 -5.62
C PRO A 81 -2.26 9.21 -4.58
N GLU A 82 -2.96 8.14 -4.22
CA GLU A 82 -4.10 8.12 -3.29
C GLU A 82 -3.67 7.99 -1.81
N ALA A 83 -2.38 7.81 -1.53
CA ALA A 83 -1.82 7.71 -0.18
C ALA A 83 -1.70 9.10 0.44
N ASN A 84 -2.74 9.51 1.19
CA ASN A 84 -2.87 10.87 1.68
C ASN A 84 -2.46 11.06 3.15
N VAL A 85 -2.36 9.99 3.92
CA VAL A 85 -1.85 10.02 5.30
C VAL A 85 -0.87 8.88 5.58
N LYS A 86 0.00 9.10 6.56
CA LYS A 86 0.94 8.14 7.14
C LYS A 86 0.68 8.02 8.64
N ILE A 87 0.64 6.81 9.16
CA ILE A 87 0.47 6.56 10.60
C ILE A 87 1.79 6.94 11.30
N GLY A 88 1.75 7.96 12.17
CA GLY A 88 2.86 8.33 13.04
C GLY A 88 2.93 7.46 14.30
N ALA A 89 1.77 7.13 14.88
CA ALA A 89 1.64 6.23 16.03
C ALA A 89 0.32 5.44 16.01
N ARG A 90 0.31 4.29 16.70
CA ARG A 90 -0.90 3.52 17.02
C ARG A 90 -0.96 3.35 18.53
N VAL A 91 -2.07 3.76 19.15
CA VAL A 91 -2.27 3.77 20.61
C VAL A 91 -3.55 3.03 20.98
N GLY A 92 -3.75 2.71 22.26
CA GLY A 92 -4.99 2.13 22.77
C GLY A 92 -6.20 3.05 22.54
N GLY A 93 -7.41 2.49 22.45
CA GLY A 93 -8.61 3.28 22.11
C GLY A 93 -8.88 4.47 23.06
N SER A 94 -8.58 4.29 24.35
CA SER A 94 -8.67 5.32 25.40
C SER A 94 -7.45 6.23 25.53
N GLU A 95 -6.35 5.91 24.84
CA GLU A 95 -5.10 6.67 24.94
C GLU A 95 -5.11 7.87 23.98
N SER A 96 -4.42 8.94 24.36
CA SER A 96 -4.19 10.10 23.48
C SER A 96 -3.05 9.80 22.51
N CYS A 97 -3.07 10.48 21.36
CA CYS A 97 -1.90 10.50 20.48
C CYS A 97 -0.70 11.20 21.16
N PRO A 98 0.53 10.96 20.68
CA PRO A 98 1.70 11.74 21.08
C PRO A 98 1.47 13.25 20.86
N GLU A 99 2.32 14.09 21.47
CA GLU A 99 2.22 15.53 21.29
C GLU A 99 2.35 15.91 19.80
N GLY A 100 1.34 16.58 19.26
CA GLY A 100 1.34 17.05 17.88
C GLY A 100 -0.05 17.22 17.27
N ALA A 101 -0.08 17.69 16.04
CA ALA A 101 -1.30 17.98 15.28
C ALA A 101 -1.83 16.76 14.50
N TYR A 102 -1.94 15.61 15.17
CA TYR A 102 -2.35 14.36 14.53
C TYR A 102 -3.85 14.31 14.22
N ASP A 103 -4.19 13.93 12.99
CA ASP A 103 -5.53 13.44 12.68
C ASP A 103 -5.74 12.07 13.33
N THR A 104 -6.97 11.78 13.75
CA THR A 104 -7.25 10.54 14.49
C THR A 104 -8.45 9.79 13.92
N ILE A 105 -8.27 8.49 13.68
CA ILE A 105 -9.36 7.54 13.43
C ILE A 105 -9.37 6.54 14.59
N SER A 106 -10.54 6.34 15.17
CA SER A 106 -10.76 5.34 16.22
C SER A 106 -11.34 4.08 15.60
N MET A 107 -10.72 2.94 15.89
CA MET A 107 -11.05 1.65 15.30
C MET A 107 -11.66 0.75 16.38
N THR A 108 -12.89 0.29 16.16
CA THR A 108 -13.62 -0.60 17.07
C THR A 108 -13.49 -2.05 16.59
N GLY A 109 -13.23 -2.96 17.54
CA GLY A 109 -12.98 -4.37 17.24
C GLY A 109 -12.74 -5.17 18.51
N ARG A 110 -12.09 -6.34 18.42
CA ARG A 110 -11.76 -7.18 19.59
C ARG A 110 -10.94 -6.44 20.66
N MET A 111 -10.10 -5.51 20.24
CA MET A 111 -9.48 -4.49 21.07
C MET A 111 -9.62 -3.16 20.33
N SER A 112 -10.06 -2.12 21.01
CA SER A 112 -10.15 -0.78 20.42
C SER A 112 -8.77 -0.12 20.37
N TYR A 113 -8.47 0.53 19.26
CA TYR A 113 -7.22 1.24 19.05
C TYR A 113 -7.46 2.53 18.27
N LYS A 114 -6.49 3.43 18.31
CA LYS A 114 -6.54 4.72 17.63
C LYS A 114 -5.30 4.88 16.75
N LEU A 115 -5.50 5.35 15.54
CA LEU A 115 -4.43 5.68 14.61
C LEU A 115 -4.18 7.19 14.67
N CYS A 116 -2.93 7.56 14.93
CA CYS A 116 -2.45 8.93 14.99
C CYS A 116 -1.71 9.22 13.70
N MET A 117 -2.31 10.05 12.84
CA MET A 117 -1.90 10.20 11.45
C MET A 117 -1.25 11.56 11.18
N ILE A 118 -0.35 11.56 10.20
CA ILE A 118 0.36 12.71 9.67
C ILE A 118 0.03 12.76 8.18
N VAL A 119 -0.31 13.92 7.63
CA VAL A 119 -0.56 14.06 6.19
C VAL A 119 0.69 13.67 5.37
N ASN A 120 0.51 12.81 4.37
CA ASN A 120 1.61 12.22 3.59
C ASN A 120 2.04 13.15 2.45
N VAL A 121 2.86 14.17 2.76
CA VAL A 121 3.27 15.21 1.81
C VAL A 121 4.77 15.40 1.67
N LYS A 122 5.15 16.03 0.56
CA LYS A 122 6.49 16.55 0.27
C LYS A 122 6.40 18.07 0.10
N GLN A 123 7.54 18.75 0.21
CA GLN A 123 7.61 20.17 -0.12
C GLN A 123 7.24 20.39 -1.59
N GLY A 124 6.36 21.37 -1.84
CA GLY A 124 5.75 21.64 -3.14
C GLY A 124 4.45 20.88 -3.42
N ASP A 125 4.02 19.94 -2.56
CA ASP A 125 2.70 19.32 -2.70
C ASP A 125 1.60 20.36 -2.38
N CYS A 126 0.58 20.39 -3.22
CA CYS A 126 -0.62 21.21 -3.03
C CYS A 126 -1.82 20.34 -2.70
N LEU A 127 -2.66 20.80 -1.77
CA LEU A 127 -3.77 20.06 -1.19
C LEU A 127 -5.10 20.78 -1.44
N LYS A 128 -6.15 19.98 -1.55
CA LYS A 128 -7.53 20.38 -1.26
C LYS A 128 -8.06 19.57 -0.07
N GLY A 129 -8.99 20.15 0.67
CA GLY A 129 -9.57 19.55 1.88
C GLY A 129 -8.69 19.70 3.11
N PHE A 130 -7.55 20.39 3.03
CA PHE A 130 -6.70 20.67 4.20
C PHE A 130 -7.40 21.56 5.24
N MET A 131 -8.28 22.45 4.77
CA MET A 131 -9.07 23.34 5.62
C MET A 131 -10.44 22.75 5.99
N SER A 132 -10.71 21.49 5.63
CA SER A 132 -11.95 20.79 6.00
C SER A 132 -11.85 20.18 7.39
N GLU A 133 -12.95 20.16 8.14
CA GLU A 133 -13.02 19.49 9.44
C GLU A 133 -13.14 17.96 9.33
N THR A 134 -13.61 17.42 8.19
CA THR A 134 -13.79 15.97 7.99
C THR A 134 -13.21 15.44 6.68
N ALA A 135 -13.10 16.23 5.61
CA ALA A 135 -12.67 15.68 4.32
C ALA A 135 -11.23 15.16 4.35
N GLY A 136 -10.99 14.00 3.75
CA GLY A 136 -9.65 13.46 3.56
C GLY A 136 -8.82 14.31 2.60
N TYR A 137 -7.56 14.55 2.94
CA TYR A 137 -6.64 15.33 2.12
C TYR A 137 -6.47 14.76 0.72
N GLN A 138 -6.46 15.61 -0.30
CA GLN A 138 -6.23 15.17 -1.67
C GLN A 138 -5.16 16.05 -2.32
N LYS A 139 -4.13 15.41 -2.90
CA LYS A 139 -3.11 16.10 -3.67
C LYS A 139 -3.68 16.57 -5.00
N VAL A 140 -3.41 17.82 -5.35
CA VAL A 140 -3.90 18.49 -6.56
C VAL A 140 -2.78 19.32 -7.18
N SER A 141 -3.01 19.81 -8.42
CA SER A 141 -2.13 20.82 -8.99
C SER A 141 -2.15 22.08 -8.11
N CYS A 142 -1.01 22.76 -7.97
CA CYS A 142 -0.96 24.06 -7.31
C CYS A 142 -1.75 25.16 -8.05
N THR A 143 -2.15 24.89 -9.31
CA THR A 143 -3.04 25.71 -10.13
C THR A 143 -4.52 25.31 -10.04
N ASP A 144 -4.87 24.29 -9.23
CA ASP A 144 -6.25 23.85 -9.06
C ASP A 144 -7.04 24.91 -8.26
N PRO A 145 -8.19 25.39 -8.75
CA PRO A 145 -9.00 26.40 -8.04
C PRO A 145 -9.58 25.89 -6.72
N ALA A 146 -9.59 24.58 -6.48
CA ALA A 146 -10.00 23.97 -5.20
C ALA A 146 -8.84 23.80 -4.20
N LYS A 147 -7.61 24.24 -4.52
CA LYS A 147 -6.47 24.21 -3.59
C LYS A 147 -6.75 25.11 -2.37
N ASP A 148 -6.65 24.54 -1.17
CA ASP A 148 -6.73 25.28 0.09
C ASP A 148 -5.41 25.35 0.87
N ALA A 149 -4.43 24.51 0.55
CA ALA A 149 -3.09 24.57 1.13
C ALA A 149 -1.95 24.16 0.19
N GLU A 150 -0.74 24.61 0.51
CA GLU A 150 0.51 24.32 -0.19
C GLU A 150 1.63 24.09 0.83
N VAL A 151 2.41 23.01 0.64
CA VAL A 151 3.45 22.59 1.58
C VAL A 151 4.76 23.30 1.25
N VAL A 152 5.03 24.43 1.91
CA VAL A 152 6.21 25.25 1.63
C VAL A 152 7.50 24.67 2.21
N LYS A 153 7.43 23.81 3.24
CA LYS A 153 8.60 23.12 3.82
C LYS A 153 8.19 21.89 4.64
N VAL A 154 9.07 20.89 4.65
CA VAL A 154 9.00 19.69 5.50
C VAL A 154 10.33 19.56 6.25
N ALA A 155 10.29 19.43 7.58
CA ALA A 155 11.46 19.22 8.42
C ALA A 155 11.31 17.95 9.28
N THR A 156 12.40 17.22 9.50
CA THR A 156 12.46 15.97 10.29
C THR A 156 12.72 16.22 11.78
N THR A 157 12.20 17.33 12.29
CA THR A 157 12.33 17.82 13.67
C THR A 157 10.95 18.26 14.15
N ALA A 158 10.69 18.18 15.46
CA ALA A 158 9.45 18.67 16.06
C ALA A 158 9.63 20.11 16.57
N ASP A 159 9.85 21.05 15.66
CA ASP A 159 10.20 22.44 15.98
C ASP A 159 9.56 23.43 15.00
N LYS A 160 8.71 24.31 15.52
CA LYS A 160 8.00 25.35 14.75
C LYS A 160 8.94 26.38 14.13
N ALA A 161 10.11 26.63 14.74
CA ALA A 161 11.12 27.52 14.17
C ALA A 161 11.64 27.01 12.80
N SER A 162 11.47 25.72 12.51
CA SER A 162 11.73 25.16 11.18
C SER A 162 10.96 25.86 10.06
N CYS A 163 9.82 26.52 10.34
CA CYS A 163 9.03 27.26 9.36
C CYS A 163 9.38 28.75 9.25
N GLU A 164 10.29 29.27 10.07
CA GLU A 164 10.74 30.66 9.98
C GLU A 164 11.40 30.95 8.62
N GLY A 165 11.17 32.16 8.09
CA GLY A 165 11.62 32.55 6.75
C GLY A 165 10.87 31.88 5.58
N THR A 166 9.81 31.10 5.83
CA THR A 166 8.92 30.56 4.80
C THR A 166 7.62 31.36 4.70
N GLU A 167 6.84 31.17 3.63
CA GLU A 167 5.50 31.76 3.47
C GLU A 167 4.40 31.01 4.25
N ALA A 168 4.75 30.24 5.29
CA ALA A 168 3.78 29.42 6.02
C ALA A 168 2.84 30.26 6.88
N THR A 169 1.53 30.07 6.68
CA THR A 169 0.45 30.63 7.51
C THR A 169 -0.03 29.65 8.57
N ARG A 170 0.22 28.34 8.39
CA ARG A 170 -0.04 27.28 9.38
C ARG A 170 1.15 26.35 9.53
N VAL A 171 1.35 25.86 10.75
CA VAL A 171 2.45 24.96 11.11
C VAL A 171 1.90 23.78 11.91
N ALA A 172 2.17 22.57 11.44
CA ALA A 172 1.85 21.33 12.14
C ALA A 172 3.15 20.67 12.64
N THR A 173 3.26 20.45 13.94
CA THR A 173 4.38 19.74 14.57
C THR A 173 3.91 18.39 15.11
N TYR A 174 4.78 17.39 15.04
CA TYR A 174 4.54 16.02 15.48
C TYR A 174 5.77 15.52 16.22
N SER A 175 5.59 14.98 17.42
CA SER A 175 6.69 14.43 18.24
C SER A 175 7.15 13.03 17.79
N THR A 176 6.27 12.24 17.17
CA THR A 176 6.50 10.82 16.83
C THR A 176 5.91 10.44 15.45
N PRO A 177 6.74 10.21 14.41
CA PRO A 177 8.15 10.61 14.32
C PRO A 177 8.29 12.15 14.42
N PRO A 178 9.41 12.68 14.91
CA PRO A 178 9.69 14.12 14.90
C PRO A 178 9.54 14.71 13.50
N THR A 179 8.53 15.55 13.29
CA THR A 179 8.23 16.14 11.98
C THR A 179 7.59 17.52 12.16
N THR A 180 7.94 18.46 11.30
CA THR A 180 7.27 19.76 11.16
C THR A 180 6.89 19.98 9.72
N LEU A 181 5.62 20.28 9.49
CA LEU A 181 5.04 20.59 8.19
C LEU A 181 4.61 22.06 8.18
N CYS A 182 5.13 22.80 7.21
CA CYS A 182 4.88 24.23 7.05
C CYS A 182 3.93 24.41 5.85
N PHE A 183 2.75 24.97 6.09
CA PHE A 183 1.71 25.14 5.09
C PHE A 183 1.42 26.62 4.83
N LYS A 184 1.37 27.00 3.54
CA LYS A 184 0.76 28.23 3.07
C LYS A 184 -0.69 27.91 2.71
N THR A 185 -1.63 28.36 3.52
CA THR A 185 -3.06 28.33 3.20
C THR A 185 -3.44 29.59 2.40
N ALA A 186 -4.50 29.48 1.60
CA ALA A 186 -5.16 30.66 1.04
C ALA A 186 -5.91 31.48 2.12
#